data_AF-H9MDQ9-F1
#
_entry.id   AF-H9MDQ9-F1
#
_cell.length_a   1.000
_cell.length_b   1.000
_cell.length_c   1.000
_cell.angle_alpha   90.00
_cell.angle_beta   90.00
_cell.angle_gamma   90.00
#
_symmetry.space_group_name_H-M   'P 1'
#
loop_
_entity.id
_entity.type
_entity.pdbx_description
1 polymer ?
#
loop_
_entity_poly.entity_id
_entity_poly.type
_entity_poly.pdbx_seq_one_letter_code
_entity_poly.pdbx_strand_id
1 'polypeptide(L)'
;SFRAVMLDPNFRKLSTEHIVSAYKRTKSRVILLDYDGTMMPRTFINKTPSSEALSILKSLCNDPKNFVFLVSGRGRQTLSEWFSPCEKLGISAEHGYFMRWNEDAEWETCVAVADFDWKRIAEPVM
;
A
#
# COMPACT_ATOMS: atom_id res chain seq x y z
N SER A 1 9.43 -2.89 21.69
CA SER A 1 9.79 -1.47 21.78
C SER A 1 10.81 -1.18 20.70
N PHE A 2 10.43 -0.51 19.61
CA PHE A 2 11.38 -0.06 18.59
C PHE A 2 12.12 1.15 19.16
N ARG A 3 13.40 0.97 19.49
CA ARG A 3 14.30 2.10 19.74
C ARG A 3 14.73 2.65 18.39
N ALA A 4 14.29 3.84 18.02
CA ALA A 4 14.89 4.58 16.92
C ALA A 4 16.33 4.90 17.32
N VAL A 5 17.30 4.22 16.70
CA VAL A 5 18.71 4.31 17.10
C VAL A 5 19.34 5.62 16.62
N MET A 6 18.80 6.25 15.57
CA MET A 6 19.15 7.62 15.17
C MET A 6 18.09 8.11 14.16
N LEU A 7 17.54 9.30 14.36
CA LEU A 7 16.78 10.00 13.31
C LEU A 7 17.73 10.94 12.58
N ASP A 8 17.50 11.13 11.28
CA ASP A 8 18.25 12.12 10.50
C ASP A 8 18.16 13.51 11.19
N PRO A 9 19.24 14.31 11.24
CA PRO A 9 19.19 15.65 11.85
C PRO A 9 18.14 16.58 11.23
N ASN A 10 17.75 16.33 9.98
CA ASN A 10 16.71 17.08 9.26
C ASN A 10 15.34 16.42 9.34
N PHE A 11 15.19 15.33 10.11
CA PHE A 11 13.89 14.68 10.27
C PHE A 11 12.89 15.65 10.90
N ARG A 12 11.83 15.94 10.17
CA ARG A 12 10.70 16.72 10.67
C ARG A 12 9.52 15.78 10.82
N LYS A 13 8.99 15.70 12.05
CA LYS A 13 7.74 15.00 12.30
C LYS A 13 6.65 15.61 11.42
N LEU A 14 5.81 14.74 10.88
CA LEU A 14 4.66 15.11 10.09
C LEU A 14 3.70 16.01 10.89
N SER A 15 3.36 17.20 10.37
CA SER A 15 2.37 18.10 10.97
C SER A 15 0.97 17.79 10.45
N THR A 16 0.10 17.36 11.35
CA THR A 16 -1.30 17.05 11.05
C THR A 16 -2.05 18.29 10.56
N GLU A 17 -1.79 19.46 11.15
CA GLU A 17 -2.43 20.73 10.79
C GLU A 17 -2.09 21.10 9.34
N HIS A 18 -0.82 20.96 8.95
CA HIS A 18 -0.38 21.20 7.58
C HIS A 18 -1.07 20.24 6.61
N ILE A 19 -1.07 18.93 6.90
CA ILE A 19 -1.70 17.93 6.03
C ILE A 19 -3.19 18.20 5.89
N VAL A 20 -3.90 18.44 6.98
CA VAL A 20 -5.35 18.67 6.94
C VAL A 20 -5.66 19.92 6.11
N SER A 21 -4.88 20.99 6.27
CA SER A 21 -5.01 22.20 5.45
C SER A 21 -4.74 21.91 3.95
N ALA A 22 -3.66 21.18 3.63
CA ALA A 22 -3.32 20.79 2.27
C ALA A 22 -4.37 19.87 1.63
N TYR A 23 -4.86 18.90 2.39
CA TYR A 23 -5.88 17.96 1.95
C TYR A 23 -7.20 18.67 1.63
N LYS A 24 -7.60 19.64 2.45
CA LYS A 24 -8.85 20.41 2.24
C LYS A 24 -8.80 21.34 1.01
N ARG A 25 -7.67 22.00 0.76
CA ARG A 25 -7.53 22.96 -0.35
C ARG A 25 -7.29 22.31 -1.72
N THR A 26 -6.79 21.08 -1.74
CA THR A 26 -6.38 20.41 -2.98
C THR A 26 -7.57 19.74 -3.66
N LYS A 27 -7.62 19.81 -5.01
CA LYS A 27 -8.73 19.28 -5.82
C LYS A 27 -8.46 17.90 -6.43
N SER A 28 -7.21 17.45 -6.48
CA SER A 28 -6.80 16.12 -6.93
C SER A 28 -5.64 15.63 -6.07
N ARG A 29 -5.79 14.47 -5.43
CA ARG A 29 -4.91 13.97 -4.37
C ARG A 29 -4.55 12.53 -4.66
N VAL A 30 -3.26 12.26 -4.76
CA VAL A 30 -2.72 10.89 -4.82
C VAL A 30 -2.28 10.48 -3.42
N ILE A 31 -2.76 9.34 -2.95
CA ILE A 31 -2.47 8.79 -1.62
C ILE A 31 -1.88 7.40 -1.82
N LEU A 32 -0.58 7.26 -1.58
CA LEU A 32 0.15 5.99 -1.71
C LEU A 32 0.43 5.44 -0.33
N LEU A 33 -0.06 4.23 -0.05
CA LEU A 33 0.00 3.61 1.27
C LEU A 33 0.77 2.30 1.20
N ASP A 34 1.89 2.23 1.92
CA ASP A 34 2.52 0.94 2.21
C ASP A 34 1.68 0.13 3.20
N TYR A 35 1.77 -1.20 3.14
CA TYR A 35 1.02 -2.08 4.02
C TYR A 35 1.81 -2.55 5.25
N ASP A 36 2.86 -3.35 5.05
CA ASP A 36 3.55 -4.07 6.12
C ASP A 36 4.55 -3.19 6.89
N GLY A 37 4.18 -2.83 8.10
CA GLY A 37 4.91 -1.90 8.96
C GLY A 37 4.42 -0.46 8.89
N THR A 38 3.44 -0.19 8.03
CA THR A 38 2.82 1.13 7.88
C THR A 38 1.37 1.09 8.35
N MET A 39 0.49 0.36 7.65
CA MET A 39 -0.90 0.16 8.07
C MET A 39 -1.04 -0.98 9.09
N MET A 40 -0.17 -1.99 9.01
CA MET A 40 -0.15 -3.13 9.91
C MET A 40 1.20 -3.25 10.61
N PRO A 41 1.27 -3.21 11.95
CA PRO A 41 2.55 -3.35 12.64
C PRO A 41 3.25 -4.69 12.32
N ARG A 42 4.57 -4.62 12.11
CA ARG A 42 5.37 -5.79 11.68
C ARG A 42 5.32 -6.96 12.65
N THR A 43 5.05 -6.70 13.93
CA THR A 43 5.05 -7.68 15.02
C THR A 43 3.78 -8.54 15.11
N PHE A 44 2.71 -8.20 14.40
CA PHE A 44 1.49 -9.01 14.43
C PHE A 44 1.65 -10.30 13.62
N ILE A 45 1.21 -11.41 14.22
CA ILE A 45 1.09 -12.72 13.56
C ILE A 45 -0.05 -12.68 12.55
N ASN A 46 -1.21 -12.14 12.95
CA ASN A 46 -2.31 -11.90 12.04
C ASN A 46 -2.04 -10.63 11.24
N LYS A 47 -1.92 -10.80 9.92
CA LYS A 47 -1.60 -9.73 8.98
C LYS A 47 -2.80 -9.18 8.25
N THR A 48 -4.01 -9.69 8.51
CA THR A 48 -5.26 -9.21 7.90
C THR A 48 -5.58 -7.79 8.37
N PRO A 49 -6.07 -6.88 7.50
CA PRO A 49 -6.43 -5.53 7.90
C PRO A 49 -7.60 -5.53 8.89
N SER A 50 -7.61 -4.58 9.83
CA SER A 50 -8.73 -4.39 10.74
C SER A 50 -9.95 -3.80 10.00
N SER A 51 -11.14 -4.03 10.55
CA SER A 51 -12.38 -3.42 10.04
C SER A 51 -12.33 -1.89 10.04
N GLU A 52 -11.68 -1.29 11.05
CA GLU A 52 -11.46 0.15 11.12
C GLU A 52 -10.58 0.65 9.96
N ALA A 53 -9.45 -0.02 9.69
CA ALA A 53 -8.57 0.34 8.59
C ALA A 53 -9.28 0.25 7.23
N LEU A 54 -10.08 -0.82 7.02
CA LEU A 54 -10.89 -0.98 5.83
C LEU A 54 -11.96 0.12 5.70
N SER A 55 -12.61 0.50 6.80
CA SER A 55 -13.61 1.59 6.80
C SER A 55 -12.99 2.95 6.43
N ILE A 56 -11.81 3.25 6.97
CA ILE A 56 -11.06 4.48 6.64
C ILE A 56 -10.63 4.48 5.18
N LEU A 57 -10.06 3.37 4.68
CA LEU A 57 -9.68 3.24 3.28
C LEU A 57 -10.87 3.40 2.34
N LYS A 58 -11.99 2.74 2.63
CA LYS A 58 -13.22 2.86 1.85
C LYS A 58 -13.71 4.31 1.82
N SER A 59 -13.64 5.02 2.95
CA SER A 59 -14.01 6.43 3.04
C SER A 59 -13.09 7.32 2.21
N LEU A 60 -11.77 7.06 2.23
CA LEU A 60 -10.81 7.78 1.40
C LEU A 60 -11.03 7.53 -0.09
N CYS A 61 -11.28 6.28 -0.50
CA CYS A 61 -11.51 5.92 -1.90
C CYS A 61 -12.85 6.44 -2.45
N ASN A 62 -13.82 6.71 -1.58
CA ASN A 62 -15.12 7.25 -1.98
C ASN A 62 -15.11 8.75 -2.25
N ASP A 63 -14.08 9.49 -1.82
CA ASP A 63 -13.92 10.89 -2.22
C ASP A 63 -13.39 10.95 -3.66
N PRO A 64 -14.14 11.52 -4.62
CA PRO A 64 -13.76 11.53 -6.03
C PRO A 64 -12.50 12.36 -6.34
N LYS A 65 -12.02 13.15 -5.37
CA LYS A 65 -10.76 13.89 -5.50
C LYS A 65 -9.55 13.04 -5.09
N ASN A 66 -9.75 11.81 -4.62
CA ASN A 66 -8.69 10.92 -4.17
C ASN A 66 -8.43 9.80 -5.19
N PHE A 67 -7.16 9.61 -5.50
CA PHE A 67 -6.62 8.40 -6.08
C PHE A 67 -5.81 7.70 -4.98
N VAL A 68 -6.38 6.63 -4.42
CA VAL A 68 -5.77 5.87 -3.32
C VAL A 68 -5.17 4.60 -3.89
N PHE A 69 -3.90 4.35 -3.58
CA PHE A 69 -3.19 3.14 -3.95
C PHE A 69 -2.56 2.48 -2.74
N LEU A 70 -2.80 1.18 -2.61
CA LEU A 70 -2.03 0.32 -1.72
C LEU A 70 -0.80 -0.20 -2.46
N VAL A 71 0.39 0.02 -1.91
CA VAL A 71 1.66 -0.45 -2.45
C VAL A 71 2.22 -1.49 -1.48
N SER A 72 2.36 -2.74 -1.91
CA SER A 72 2.72 -3.83 -1.00
C SER A 72 3.67 -4.82 -1.64
N GLY A 73 4.50 -5.45 -0.81
CA GLY A 73 5.31 -6.61 -1.18
C GLY A 73 4.51 -7.92 -1.24
N ARG A 74 3.25 -7.92 -0.79
CA ARG A 74 2.41 -9.13 -0.77
C ARG A 74 1.95 -9.53 -2.16
N GLY A 75 1.62 -10.82 -2.30
CA GLY A 75 1.07 -11.39 -3.52
C GLY A 75 -0.33 -10.85 -3.84
N ARG A 76 -0.66 -10.84 -5.15
CA ARG A 76 -1.93 -10.32 -5.68
C ARG A 76 -3.17 -10.94 -5.02
N GLN A 77 -3.21 -12.26 -4.89
CA GLN A 77 -4.39 -12.97 -4.38
C GLN A 77 -4.75 -12.53 -2.96
N THR A 78 -3.77 -12.52 -2.05
CA THR A 78 -3.98 -12.09 -0.66
C THR A 78 -4.50 -10.65 -0.57
N LEU A 79 -3.92 -9.75 -1.37
CA LEU A 79 -4.35 -8.35 -1.39
C LEU A 79 -5.74 -8.18 -1.99
N SER A 80 -6.08 -8.93 -3.04
CA SER A 80 -7.44 -8.94 -3.61
C SER A 80 -8.47 -9.38 -2.56
N GLU A 81 -8.19 -10.47 -1.85
CA GLU A 81 -9.10 -11.01 -0.84
C GLU A 81 -9.30 -10.02 0.32
N TRP A 82 -8.21 -9.50 0.89
CA TRP A 82 -8.27 -8.62 2.06
C TRP A 82 -8.90 -7.26 1.79
N PHE A 83 -8.76 -6.73 0.58
CA PHE A 83 -9.22 -5.39 0.22
C PHE A 83 -10.42 -5.38 -0.72
N SER A 84 -11.07 -6.53 -0.95
CA SER A 84 -12.35 -6.63 -1.66
C SER A 84 -13.44 -5.68 -1.15
N PRO A 85 -13.50 -5.27 0.14
CA PRO A 85 -14.51 -4.27 0.55
C PRO A 85 -14.30 -2.86 0.00
N CYS A 86 -13.13 -2.59 -0.61
CA CYS A 86 -12.68 -1.28 -1.11
C CYS A 86 -12.58 -1.29 -2.64
N GLU A 87 -13.72 -1.43 -3.33
CA GLU A 87 -13.84 -1.55 -4.80
C GLU A 87 -13.00 -0.54 -5.62
N LYS A 88 -12.89 0.72 -5.15
CA LYS A 88 -12.18 1.81 -5.84
C LYS A 88 -10.68 1.91 -5.51
N LEU A 89 -10.15 1.00 -4.70
CA LEU A 89 -8.75 1.02 -4.29
C LEU A 89 -7.86 0.46 -5.40
N GLY A 90 -6.88 1.27 -5.83
CA GLY A 90 -5.78 0.77 -6.65
C GLY A 90 -4.82 -0.09 -5.83
N ILE A 91 -4.30 -1.17 -6.39
CA ILE A 91 -3.36 -2.07 -5.69
C ILE A 91 -2.14 -2.32 -6.56
N SER A 92 -0.97 -2.11 -5.97
CA SER A 92 0.34 -2.47 -6.48
C SER A 92 0.90 -3.60 -5.61
N ALA A 93 1.03 -4.80 -6.17
CA ALA A 93 1.45 -6.02 -5.49
C ALA A 93 2.89 -6.41 -5.85
N GLU A 94 3.51 -7.28 -5.05
CA GLU A 94 4.86 -7.82 -5.27
C GLU A 94 5.88 -6.72 -5.58
N HIS A 95 5.91 -5.68 -4.74
CA HIS A 95 6.81 -4.54 -4.89
C HIS A 95 6.65 -3.77 -6.22
N GLY A 96 5.43 -3.76 -6.77
CA GLY A 96 5.12 -3.04 -8.01
C GLY A 96 5.33 -3.86 -9.27
N TYR A 97 5.59 -5.17 -9.16
CA TYR A 97 5.62 -6.05 -10.32
C TYR A 97 4.22 -6.17 -10.97
N PHE A 98 3.16 -6.17 -10.15
CA PHE A 98 1.78 -6.17 -10.61
C PHE A 98 1.01 -4.94 -10.11
N MET A 99 0.08 -4.45 -10.92
CA MET A 99 -0.80 -3.34 -10.56
C MET A 99 -2.23 -3.60 -11.04
N ARG A 100 -3.24 -3.14 -10.30
CA ARG A 100 -4.62 -2.99 -10.78
C ARG A 100 -5.17 -1.65 -10.30
N TRP A 101 -6.02 -1.02 -11.11
CA TRP A 101 -6.53 0.32 -10.83
C TRP A 101 -7.72 0.35 -9.87
N ASN A 102 -8.51 -0.72 -9.83
CA ASN A 102 -9.66 -0.92 -8.96
C ASN A 102 -10.03 -2.42 -8.96
N GLU A 103 -11.15 -2.78 -8.34
CA GLU A 103 -11.60 -4.17 -8.26
C GLU A 103 -12.00 -4.79 -9.61
N ASP A 104 -12.66 -4.01 -10.48
CA ASP A 104 -13.13 -4.45 -11.80
C ASP A 104 -12.03 -4.46 -12.87
N ALA A 105 -10.87 -3.87 -12.57
CA ALA A 105 -9.74 -3.80 -13.48
C ALA A 105 -8.90 -5.08 -13.42
N GLU A 106 -8.45 -5.52 -14.60
CA GLU A 106 -7.49 -6.60 -14.73
C GLU A 106 -6.12 -6.21 -14.12
N TRP A 107 -5.38 -7.22 -13.68
CA TRP A 107 -4.01 -7.02 -13.24
C TRP A 107 -3.09 -6.77 -14.43
N GLU A 108 -2.37 -5.66 -14.38
CA GLU A 108 -1.30 -5.29 -15.29
C GLU A 108 0.05 -5.75 -14.73
N THR A 109 0.92 -6.27 -15.60
CA THR A 109 2.34 -6.51 -15.28
C THR A 109 3.14 -5.29 -15.68
N CYS A 110 3.71 -4.57 -14.70
CA CYS A 110 4.36 -3.29 -14.94
C CYS A 110 5.81 -3.42 -15.44
N VAL A 111 6.45 -4.57 -15.18
CA VAL A 111 7.86 -4.81 -15.56
C VAL A 111 7.91 -5.95 -16.57
N ALA A 112 8.41 -5.66 -17.77
CA ALA A 112 8.78 -6.68 -18.73
C ALA A 112 10.06 -7.37 -18.23
N VAL A 113 9.90 -8.56 -17.64
CA VAL A 113 11.03 -9.38 -17.21
C VAL A 113 11.37 -10.35 -18.34
N ALA A 114 12.64 -10.33 -18.78
CA ALA A 114 13.09 -11.15 -19.90
C ALA A 114 13.06 -12.66 -19.58
N ASP A 115 13.43 -13.02 -18.35
CA ASP A 115 13.39 -14.39 -17.84
C ASP A 115 13.34 -14.42 -16.29
N PHE A 116 12.97 -15.57 -15.73
CA PHE A 116 12.92 -15.80 -14.28
C PHE A 116 13.94 -16.83 -13.80
N ASP A 117 15.06 -17.02 -14.53
CA ASP A 117 16.03 -18.08 -14.20
C ASP A 117 16.69 -17.87 -12.84
N TRP A 118 16.83 -16.61 -12.41
CA TRP A 118 17.32 -16.26 -11.07
C TRP A 118 16.50 -16.91 -9.95
N LYS A 119 15.19 -17.19 -10.17
CA LYS A 119 14.36 -17.87 -9.17
C LYS A 119 14.86 -19.27 -8.88
N ARG A 120 15.33 -20.00 -9.90
CA ARG A 120 15.91 -21.35 -9.73
C ARG A 120 17.15 -21.35 -8.85
N ILE A 121 17.89 -20.23 -8.83
CA ILE A 121 19.08 -20.04 -8.00
C ILE A 121 18.69 -19.57 -6.59
N ALA A 122 17.69 -18.69 -6.48
CA ALA A 122 17.29 -18.09 -5.20
C ALA A 122 16.40 -19.00 -4.34
N GLU A 123 15.47 -19.75 -4.93
CA GLU A 123 14.50 -20.60 -4.23
C GLU A 123 15.15 -21.62 -3.27
N PRO A 124 16.24 -22.33 -3.64
CA PRO A 124 16.88 -23.28 -2.72
C PRO A 124 17.60 -22.63 -1.51
N VAL A 125 17.83 -21.32 -1.54
CA VAL A 125 18.56 -20.59 -0.49
C VAL A 125 17.62 -19.97 0.56
N MET A 126 16.38 -19.67 0.16
CA MET A 126 15.34 -19.01 0.96
C MET A 126 14.62 -19.98 1.89
#